data_AF-A0A932L5A9-F1
#
_entry.id   AF-A0A932L5A9-F1
#
_cell.length_a   1.000
_cell.length_b   1.000
_cell.length_c   1.000
_cell.angle_alpha   90.00
_cell.angle_beta   90.00
_cell.angle_gamma   90.00
#
_symmetry.space_group_name_H-M   'P 1'
#
loop_
_entity.id
_entity.type
_entity.pdbx_description
1 polymer ?
#
loop_
_entity_poly.entity_id
_entity_poly.type
_entity_poly.pdbx_seq_one_letter_code
_entity_poly.pdbx_strand_id
1 'polypeptide(L)'
;MQAYLEFFLWGLAVVAVLYRALPLVIRFGIRMAAHPAFEAIDFRRLSHGTAEFLLARIKCLIDLGFDEPILVRMPNPVPNVSTYLIMLINRSTGDKAMVTAIFGTAPGAPQLKTLYVEFSTRFETGEVFDTLNSSELSAFPPGPETVRTQTPSVGDPQKLFRLHQFVMKKHGASGRKVVYGPGQALNYLKKTVLIESYEKQVDRGWLYYDDAADAYRPTLQGAYLMTWSLMQPFKAIRAVAMRRRAWKTLDEFGQAGETI
;
A
#
# COMPACT_ATOMS: atom_id res chain seq x y z
N MET A 1 -16.56 -33.25 31.30
CA MET A 1 -16.24 -33.49 29.88
C MET A 1 -17.28 -32.86 28.95
N GLN A 2 -18.58 -33.09 29.16
CA GLN A 2 -19.67 -32.53 28.35
C GLN A 2 -19.68 -30.99 28.26
N ALA A 3 -19.52 -30.28 29.38
CA ALA A 3 -19.47 -28.81 29.40
C ALA A 3 -18.30 -28.21 28.57
N TYR A 4 -17.15 -28.89 28.52
CA TYR A 4 -16.00 -28.45 27.72
C TYR A 4 -16.25 -28.63 26.21
N LEU A 5 -16.91 -29.73 25.84
CA LEU A 5 -17.30 -29.99 24.46
C LEU A 5 -18.34 -28.96 23.98
N GLU A 6 -19.34 -28.67 24.80
CA GLU A 6 -20.34 -27.64 24.49
C GLU A 6 -19.70 -26.26 24.32
N PHE A 7 -18.81 -25.85 25.23
CA PHE A 7 -18.08 -24.59 25.11
C PHE A 7 -17.25 -24.51 23.81
N PHE A 8 -16.56 -25.59 23.46
CA PHE A 8 -15.79 -25.67 22.22
C PHE A 8 -16.67 -25.55 20.97
N LEU A 9 -17.81 -26.25 20.93
CA LEU A 9 -18.76 -26.18 19.83
C LEU A 9 -19.36 -24.77 19.68
N TRP A 10 -19.70 -24.11 20.78
CA TRP A 10 -20.13 -22.70 20.76
C TRP A 10 -19.04 -21.78 20.23
N GLY A 11 -17.78 -21.99 20.64
CA GLY A 11 -16.64 -21.26 20.09
C GLY A 11 -16.52 -21.41 18.58
N LEU A 12 -16.62 -22.64 18.06
CA LEU A 12 -16.61 -22.90 16.61
C LEU A 12 -17.81 -22.27 15.90
N ALA A 13 -18.99 -22.30 16.50
CA ALA A 13 -20.18 -21.67 15.93
C ALA A 13 -20.00 -20.15 15.81
N VAL A 14 -19.47 -19.49 16.84
CA VAL A 14 -19.15 -18.05 16.81
C VAL A 14 -18.14 -17.75 15.70
N VAL A 15 -17.07 -18.53 15.59
CA VAL A 15 -16.08 -18.37 14.52
C VAL A 15 -16.74 -18.52 13.14
N ALA A 16 -17.58 -19.55 12.94
CA ALA A 16 -18.28 -19.76 11.67
C ALA A 16 -19.21 -18.59 11.32
N VAL A 17 -19.92 -18.03 12.30
CA VAL A 17 -20.76 -16.84 12.12
C VAL A 17 -19.90 -15.64 11.72
N LEU A 18 -18.77 -15.39 12.42
CA LEU A 18 -17.89 -14.26 12.11
C LEU A 18 -17.34 -14.31 10.68
N TYR A 19 -16.90 -15.49 10.21
CA TYR A 19 -16.34 -15.64 8.86
C TYR A 19 -17.40 -15.52 7.75
N ARG A 20 -18.68 -15.66 8.09
CA ARG A 20 -19.80 -15.45 7.16
C ARG A 20 -20.35 -14.03 7.20
N ALA A 21 -20.52 -13.47 8.40
CA ALA A 21 -21.15 -12.17 8.60
C ALA A 21 -20.21 -11.00 8.33
N LEU A 22 -18.93 -11.10 8.71
CA LEU A 22 -18.00 -9.97 8.57
C LEU A 22 -17.80 -9.53 7.10
N PRO A 23 -17.65 -10.44 6.11
CA PRO A 23 -17.64 -10.06 4.71
C PRO A 23 -18.88 -9.26 4.27
N LEU A 24 -20.06 -9.60 4.79
CA LEU A 24 -21.29 -8.86 4.48
C LEU A 24 -21.26 -7.46 5.07
N VAL A 25 -20.79 -7.31 6.32
CA VAL A 25 -20.57 -5.99 6.93
C VAL A 25 -19.59 -5.16 6.09
N ILE A 26 -18.50 -5.76 5.62
CA ILE A 26 -17.50 -5.11 4.76
C ILE A 26 -18.11 -4.70 3.41
N ARG A 27 -18.89 -5.58 2.78
CA ARG A 27 -19.58 -5.33 1.50
C ARG A 27 -20.48 -4.09 1.55
N PHE A 28 -21.19 -3.90 2.67
CA PHE A 28 -22.14 -2.80 2.81
C PHE A 28 -21.54 -1.55 3.46
N GLY A 29 -20.50 -1.70 4.29
CA GLY A 29 -19.87 -0.63 5.06
C GLY A 29 -18.67 0.04 4.38
N ILE A 30 -17.85 -0.69 3.61
CA ILE A 30 -16.67 -0.10 2.94
C ILE A 30 -17.09 0.58 1.64
N ARG A 31 -16.62 1.82 1.48
CA ARG A 31 -16.67 2.61 0.26
C ARG A 31 -15.32 3.28 0.08
N MET A 32 -14.80 3.23 -1.14
CA MET A 32 -13.58 3.93 -1.53
C MET A 32 -13.99 5.04 -2.50
N ALA A 33 -13.75 6.29 -2.15
CA ALA A 33 -14.13 7.42 -3.00
C ALA A 33 -13.47 7.26 -4.38
N ALA A 34 -14.26 7.39 -5.46
CA ALA A 34 -13.70 7.30 -6.81
C ALA A 34 -12.88 8.54 -7.15
N HIS A 35 -13.29 9.68 -6.62
CA HIS A 35 -12.57 10.95 -6.71
C HIS A 35 -12.23 11.47 -5.31
N PRO A 36 -11.22 10.91 -4.62
CA PRO A 36 -10.93 11.37 -3.27
C PRO A 36 -10.42 12.80 -3.29
N ALA A 37 -10.77 13.54 -2.24
CA ALA A 37 -10.13 14.80 -1.96
C ALA A 37 -8.64 14.54 -1.68
N PHE A 38 -7.78 15.14 -2.47
CA PHE A 38 -6.36 15.23 -2.15
C PHE A 38 -6.07 16.68 -1.79
N GLU A 39 -5.74 16.90 -0.53
CA GLU A 39 -5.42 18.21 0.00
C GLU A 39 -3.90 18.35 0.00
N ALA A 40 -3.35 19.23 -0.83
CA ALA A 40 -1.96 19.64 -0.66
C ALA A 40 -1.86 20.37 0.69
N ILE A 41 -0.98 19.89 1.57
CA ILE A 41 -0.79 20.48 2.90
C ILE A 41 0.66 20.83 3.12
N ASP A 42 0.87 21.76 4.05
CA ASP A 42 2.18 22.15 4.54
C ASP A 42 2.58 21.31 5.75
N PHE A 43 3.87 20.98 5.88
CA PHE A 43 4.45 20.31 7.05
C PHE A 43 4.10 21.00 8.37
N ARG A 44 3.90 22.32 8.36
CA ARG A 44 3.46 23.12 9.53
C ARG A 44 2.11 22.68 10.11
N ARG A 45 1.29 21.95 9.34
CA ARG A 45 -0.01 21.41 9.79
C ARG A 45 0.09 20.02 10.41
N LEU A 46 1.26 19.39 10.39
CA LEU A 46 1.51 18.09 11.01
C LEU A 46 1.95 18.24 12.46
N SER A 47 1.75 17.18 13.27
CA SER A 47 2.38 17.13 14.58
C SER A 47 3.91 17.10 14.46
N HIS A 48 4.61 17.70 15.43
CA HIS A 48 6.06 17.89 15.36
C HIS A 48 6.82 16.59 15.03
N GLY A 49 6.53 15.50 15.76
CA GLY A 49 7.19 14.20 15.50
C GLY A 49 6.87 13.59 14.13
N THR A 50 5.68 13.83 13.57
CA THR A 50 5.36 13.37 12.20
C THR A 50 6.13 14.19 11.17
N ALA A 51 6.18 15.51 11.35
CA ALA A 51 6.92 16.40 10.45
C ALA A 51 8.42 16.07 10.46
N GLU A 52 9.04 15.94 11.63
CA GLU A 52 10.47 15.59 11.76
C GLU A 52 10.80 14.27 11.06
N PHE A 53 9.99 13.23 11.29
CA PHE A 53 10.21 11.95 10.65
C PHE A 53 10.12 12.05 9.12
N LEU A 54 9.07 12.67 8.61
CA LEU A 54 8.86 12.80 7.17
C LEU A 54 9.99 13.61 6.52
N LEU A 55 10.40 14.72 7.14
CA LEU A 55 11.51 15.55 6.68
C LEU A 55 12.84 14.78 6.65
N ALA A 56 13.12 13.94 7.66
CA ALA A 56 14.32 13.11 7.69
C ALA A 56 14.36 12.12 6.50
N ARG A 57 13.22 11.55 6.13
CA ARG A 57 13.12 10.66 4.95
C ARG A 57 13.22 11.41 3.63
N ILE A 58 12.60 12.58 3.54
CA ILE A 58 12.72 13.44 2.35
C ILE A 58 14.19 13.79 2.10
N LYS A 59 14.92 14.21 3.13
CA LYS A 59 16.33 14.58 2.98
C LYS A 59 17.15 13.42 2.37
N CYS A 60 17.00 12.22 2.92
CA CYS A 60 17.67 11.03 2.39
C CYS A 60 17.28 10.73 0.93
N LEU A 61 16.01 10.93 0.55
CA LEU A 61 15.57 10.73 -0.83
C LEU A 61 16.11 11.82 -1.78
N ILE A 62 16.22 13.07 -1.32
CA ILE A 62 16.86 14.14 -2.10
C ILE A 62 18.33 13.83 -2.35
N ASP A 63 19.05 13.31 -1.35
CA ASP A 63 20.45 12.89 -1.50
C ASP A 63 20.60 11.72 -2.52
N LEU A 64 19.52 10.98 -2.80
CA LEU A 64 19.45 9.93 -3.83
C LEU A 64 18.98 10.45 -5.21
N GLY A 65 18.83 11.76 -5.38
CA GLY A 65 18.44 12.41 -6.63
C GLY A 65 16.93 12.49 -6.88
N PHE A 66 16.10 12.26 -5.85
CA PHE A 66 14.66 12.52 -5.94
C PHE A 66 14.36 14.00 -5.68
N ASP A 67 13.39 14.55 -6.39
CA ASP A 67 12.98 15.95 -6.29
C ASP A 67 11.46 16.11 -6.16
N GLU A 68 11.02 17.37 -6.14
CA GLU A 68 9.61 17.81 -6.13
C GLU A 68 8.73 17.11 -5.07
N PRO A 69 9.06 17.21 -3.78
CA PRO A 69 8.24 16.61 -2.74
C PRO A 69 6.87 17.30 -2.68
N ILE A 70 5.82 16.55 -2.97
CA ILE A 70 4.44 16.97 -2.73
C ILE A 70 3.89 16.24 -1.50
N LEU A 71 3.56 17.00 -0.46
CA LEU A 71 2.87 16.48 0.71
C LEU A 71 1.36 16.59 0.50
N VAL A 72 0.70 15.45 0.57
CA VAL A 72 -0.73 15.32 0.31
C VAL A 72 -1.41 14.61 1.46
N ARG A 73 -2.56 15.14 1.88
CA ARG A 73 -3.47 14.47 2.79
C ARG A 73 -4.65 13.91 2.01
N MET A 74 -4.93 12.63 2.27
CA MET A 74 -6.16 11.96 1.87
C MET A 74 -7.01 11.77 3.12
N PRO A 75 -8.03 12.61 3.36
CA PRO A 75 -8.99 12.39 4.42
C PRO A 75 -9.92 11.23 4.04
N ASN A 76 -10.17 10.32 4.98
CA ASN A 76 -11.14 9.24 4.84
C ASN A 76 -10.97 8.40 3.55
N PRO A 77 -9.76 7.93 3.19
CA PRO A 77 -9.59 7.05 2.03
C PRO A 77 -10.37 5.73 2.22
N VAL A 78 -10.57 5.36 3.49
CA VAL A 78 -11.59 4.45 4.00
C VAL A 78 -12.14 5.05 5.31
N PRO A 79 -13.29 4.60 5.82
CA PRO A 79 -13.86 5.12 7.06
C PRO A 79 -12.86 5.07 8.23
N ASN A 80 -12.77 6.16 8.99
CA ASN A 80 -11.92 6.31 10.18
C ASN A 80 -10.40 6.22 9.93
N VAL A 81 -9.94 6.59 8.74
CA VAL A 81 -8.52 6.63 8.39
C VAL A 81 -8.16 8.00 7.81
N SER A 82 -6.96 8.50 8.13
CA SER A 82 -6.35 9.64 7.44
C SER A 82 -4.97 9.22 6.97
N THR A 83 -4.66 9.47 5.70
CA THR A 83 -3.36 9.13 5.13
C THR A 83 -2.63 10.41 4.73
N TYR A 84 -1.37 10.50 5.12
CA TYR A 84 -0.44 11.51 4.65
C TYR A 84 0.58 10.83 3.76
N LEU A 85 0.78 11.38 2.58
CA LEU A 85 1.67 10.83 1.57
C LEU A 85 2.58 11.94 1.09
N ILE A 86 3.87 11.64 1.01
CA ILE A 86 4.83 12.47 0.29
C ILE A 86 5.25 11.69 -0.94
N MET A 87 5.06 12.27 -2.11
CA MET A 87 5.55 11.70 -3.35
C MET A 87 6.71 12.54 -3.88
N LEU A 88 7.77 11.86 -4.32
CA LEU A 88 8.94 12.43 -4.96
C LEU A 88 9.23 11.66 -6.25
N ILE A 89 9.94 12.28 -7.18
CA ILE A 89 10.36 11.65 -8.43
C ILE A 89 11.86 11.86 -8.66
N ASN A 90 12.57 10.82 -9.07
CA ASN A 90 13.89 10.98 -9.67
C ASN A 90 13.69 11.11 -11.17
N ARG A 91 13.74 12.33 -11.70
CA ARG A 91 13.45 12.60 -13.12
C ARG A 91 14.50 11.99 -14.05
N SER A 92 15.74 11.89 -13.59
CA SER A 92 16.85 11.33 -14.38
C SER A 92 16.70 9.83 -14.58
N THR A 93 16.20 9.11 -13.57
CA THR A 93 16.04 7.66 -13.61
C THR A 93 14.60 7.21 -13.82
N GLY A 94 13.61 8.11 -13.72
CA GLY A 94 12.17 7.84 -13.86
C GLY A 94 11.50 7.15 -12.65
N ASP A 95 12.25 6.91 -11.58
CA ASP A 95 11.76 6.22 -10.37
C ASP A 95 10.97 7.17 -9.47
N LYS A 96 9.98 6.66 -8.73
CA LYS A 96 9.21 7.45 -7.75
C LYS A 96 9.43 6.91 -6.35
N ALA A 97 9.42 7.80 -5.38
CA ALA A 97 9.46 7.45 -3.97
C ALA A 97 8.23 8.01 -3.27
N MET A 98 7.66 7.20 -2.38
CA MET A 98 6.50 7.51 -1.59
C MET A 98 6.81 7.28 -0.11
N VAL A 99 6.60 8.30 0.72
CA VAL A 99 6.65 8.18 2.18
C VAL A 99 5.23 8.31 2.71
N THR A 100 4.70 7.23 3.28
CA THR A 100 3.29 7.14 3.67
C THR A 100 3.15 6.99 5.17
N ALA A 101 2.34 7.84 5.79
CA ALA A 101 1.89 7.72 7.18
C ALA A 101 0.37 7.54 7.23
N ILE A 102 -0.09 6.47 7.87
CA ILE A 102 -1.51 6.12 8.01
C ILE A 102 -1.91 6.27 9.48
N PHE A 103 -2.94 7.06 9.73
CA PHE A 103 -3.49 7.30 11.06
C PHE A 103 -4.92 6.75 11.15
N GLY A 104 -5.22 6.06 12.25
CA GLY A 104 -6.59 5.72 12.62
C GLY A 104 -7.24 6.90 13.33
N THR A 105 -8.47 7.25 12.97
CA THR A 105 -9.20 8.41 13.50
C THR A 105 -10.43 8.02 14.34
N ALA A 106 -10.41 6.81 14.94
CA ALA A 106 -11.41 6.37 15.92
C ALA A 106 -11.48 7.34 17.14
N PRO A 107 -12.59 7.37 17.92
CA PRO A 107 -12.82 8.36 18.97
C PRO A 107 -11.63 8.48 19.92
N GLY A 108 -10.95 9.63 19.89
CA GLY A 108 -9.69 9.87 20.59
C GLY A 108 -8.67 10.63 19.72
N ALA A 109 -7.40 10.64 20.15
CA ALA A 109 -6.32 11.25 19.38
C ALA A 109 -5.93 10.37 18.18
N PRO A 110 -5.56 10.95 17.02
CA PRO A 110 -5.06 10.19 15.87
C PRO A 110 -3.91 9.27 16.25
N GLN A 111 -4.07 7.97 16.01
CA GLN A 111 -3.03 6.98 16.29
C GLN A 111 -2.31 6.59 15.01
N LEU A 112 -0.99 6.77 14.97
CA LEU A 112 -0.17 6.26 13.89
C LEU A 112 -0.30 4.74 13.84
N LYS A 113 -0.83 4.22 12.73
CA LYS A 113 -0.99 2.78 12.48
C LYS A 113 0.15 2.22 11.68
N THR A 114 0.59 2.95 10.66
CA THR A 114 1.62 2.45 9.74
C THR A 114 2.42 3.61 9.18
N LEU A 115 3.71 3.37 8.98
CA LEU A 115 4.64 4.30 8.39
C LEU A 115 5.61 3.51 7.52
N TYR A 116 5.73 3.85 6.25
CA TYR A 116 6.59 3.12 5.33
C TYR A 116 7.08 4.00 4.18
N VAL A 117 8.14 3.51 3.53
CA VAL A 117 8.67 4.01 2.26
C VAL A 117 8.39 2.97 1.18
N GLU A 118 7.99 3.45 0.01
CA GLU A 118 7.78 2.67 -1.20
C GLU A 118 8.49 3.34 -2.36
N PHE A 119 9.24 2.56 -3.13
CA PHE A 119 9.70 2.93 -4.45
C PHE A 119 8.80 2.30 -5.49
N SER A 120 8.36 3.09 -6.46
CA SER A 120 7.49 2.61 -7.54
C SER A 120 7.99 3.11 -8.89
N THR A 121 8.13 2.17 -9.82
CA THR A 121 8.51 2.46 -11.19
C THR A 121 7.55 1.81 -12.14
N ARG A 122 7.00 2.62 -13.04
CA ARG A 122 6.06 2.20 -14.07
C ARG A 122 6.70 2.38 -15.43
N PHE A 123 6.53 1.39 -16.30
CA PHE A 123 6.99 1.41 -17.67
C PHE A 123 5.82 1.65 -18.63
N GLU A 124 6.10 2.18 -19.81
CA GLU A 124 5.10 2.35 -20.87
C GLU A 124 4.54 1.03 -21.38
N THR A 125 5.24 -0.07 -21.13
CA THR A 125 4.79 -1.45 -21.37
C THR A 125 3.68 -1.89 -20.43
N GLY A 126 3.34 -1.10 -19.40
CA GLY A 126 2.35 -1.43 -18.37
C GLY A 126 2.96 -2.04 -17.10
N GLU A 127 4.18 -2.55 -17.18
CA GLU A 127 4.90 -3.15 -16.06
C GLU A 127 5.09 -2.15 -14.90
N VAL A 128 4.80 -2.62 -13.68
CA VAL A 128 4.97 -1.84 -12.45
C VAL A 128 5.83 -2.61 -11.47
N PHE A 129 6.85 -1.96 -10.95
CA PHE A 129 7.70 -2.48 -9.89
C PHE A 129 7.46 -1.66 -8.63
N ASP A 130 6.95 -2.30 -7.59
CA ASP A 130 6.77 -1.69 -6.27
C ASP A 130 7.72 -2.36 -5.28
N THR A 131 8.49 -1.58 -4.53
CA THR A 131 9.38 -2.07 -3.48
C THR A 131 9.19 -1.27 -2.21
N LEU A 132 8.68 -1.89 -1.15
CA LEU A 132 8.25 -1.20 0.06
C LEU A 132 8.66 -1.91 1.34
N ASN A 133 8.78 -1.15 2.43
CA ASN A 133 9.15 -1.67 3.76
C ASN A 133 7.99 -1.71 4.77
N SER A 134 6.74 -1.64 4.31
CA SER A 134 5.57 -1.85 5.18
C SER A 134 5.49 -3.31 5.64
N SER A 135 5.02 -3.56 6.86
CA SER A 135 4.63 -4.89 7.35
C SER A 135 3.15 -5.20 7.12
N GLU A 136 2.36 -4.21 6.68
CA GLU A 136 0.93 -4.37 6.46
C GLU A 136 0.63 -5.15 5.18
N LEU A 137 -0.33 -6.06 5.27
CA LEU A 137 -0.79 -6.83 4.12
C LEU A 137 -1.92 -6.07 3.42
N SER A 138 -1.83 -5.96 2.09
CA SER A 138 -2.93 -5.41 1.30
C SER A 138 -4.14 -6.34 1.28
N ALA A 139 -5.33 -5.76 1.30
CA ALA A 139 -6.60 -6.45 1.04
C ALA A 139 -6.72 -6.90 -0.42
N PHE A 140 -6.02 -6.22 -1.33
CA PHE A 140 -6.02 -6.53 -2.75
C PHE A 140 -4.73 -7.25 -3.15
N PRO A 141 -4.80 -8.24 -4.05
CA PRO A 141 -3.62 -8.73 -4.72
C PRO A 141 -3.00 -7.64 -5.62
N PRO A 142 -1.67 -7.65 -5.85
CA PRO A 142 -1.05 -6.82 -6.86
C PRO A 142 -1.70 -7.00 -8.24
N GLY A 143 -1.55 -5.99 -9.11
CA GLY A 143 -1.97 -6.10 -10.52
C GLY A 143 -1.19 -7.21 -11.25
N PRO A 144 -1.72 -7.75 -12.37
CA PRO A 144 -1.07 -8.83 -13.11
C PRO A 144 0.32 -8.45 -13.64
N GLU A 145 0.50 -7.18 -14.00
CA GLU A 145 1.77 -6.61 -14.47
C GLU A 145 2.60 -6.00 -13.34
N THR A 146 2.21 -6.21 -12.08
CA THR A 146 2.86 -5.60 -10.92
C THR A 146 3.74 -6.60 -10.17
N VAL A 147 5.04 -6.37 -10.20
CA VAL A 147 5.99 -7.04 -9.31
C VAL A 147 6.07 -6.25 -8.02
N ARG A 148 5.49 -6.79 -6.95
CA ARG A 148 5.54 -6.18 -5.61
C ARG A 148 6.51 -6.93 -4.70
N THR A 149 7.53 -6.21 -4.24
CA THR A 149 8.52 -6.67 -3.27
C THR A 149 8.31 -5.97 -1.94
N GLN A 150 8.01 -6.73 -0.90
CA GLN A 150 7.74 -6.20 0.45
C GLN A 150 8.80 -6.71 1.43
N THR A 151 9.62 -5.81 1.97
CA THR A 151 10.75 -6.12 2.86
C THR A 151 10.70 -5.29 4.16
N PRO A 152 9.88 -5.69 5.15
CA PRO A 152 9.68 -4.92 6.38
C PRO A 152 10.94 -4.71 7.23
N SER A 153 11.97 -5.53 7.04
CA SER A 153 13.24 -5.44 7.77
C SER A 153 14.18 -4.36 7.24
N VAL A 154 13.91 -3.78 6.05
CA VAL A 154 14.78 -2.75 5.44
C VAL A 154 14.28 -1.36 5.82
N GLY A 155 14.82 -0.81 6.91
CA GLY A 155 14.47 0.52 7.41
C GLY A 155 15.21 1.68 6.72
N ASP A 156 16.33 1.41 6.06
CA ASP A 156 17.14 2.39 5.35
C ASP A 156 16.60 2.64 3.92
N PRO A 157 16.17 3.87 3.57
CA PRO A 157 15.69 4.19 2.22
C PRO A 157 16.73 3.97 1.13
N GLN A 158 18.02 4.19 1.40
CA GLN A 158 19.07 3.99 0.39
C GLN A 158 19.23 2.51 0.04
N LYS A 159 19.34 1.64 1.05
CA LYS A 159 19.33 0.19 0.83
C LYS A 159 18.04 -0.30 0.15
N LEU A 160 16.88 0.27 0.52
CA LEU A 160 15.60 -0.08 -0.11
C LEU A 160 15.56 0.35 -1.59
N PHE A 161 16.16 1.48 -1.95
CA PHE A 161 16.25 1.93 -3.34
C PHE A 161 17.17 1.04 -4.18
N ARG A 162 18.34 0.66 -3.65
CA ARG A 162 19.22 -0.32 -4.31
C ARG A 162 18.52 -1.66 -4.51
N LEU A 163 17.77 -2.11 -3.51
CA LEU A 163 16.95 -3.30 -3.62
C LEU A 163 15.89 -3.16 -4.73
N HIS A 164 15.24 -2.00 -4.85
CA HIS A 164 14.29 -1.72 -5.91
C HIS A 164 14.93 -1.83 -7.30
N GLN A 165 16.11 -1.24 -7.49
CA GLN A 165 16.88 -1.35 -8.73
C GLN A 165 17.29 -2.80 -9.03
N PHE A 166 17.73 -3.54 -8.02
CA PHE A 166 18.03 -4.96 -8.13
C PHE A 166 16.80 -5.77 -8.58
N VAL A 167 15.64 -5.55 -7.97
CA VAL A 167 14.39 -6.26 -8.32
C VAL A 167 14.01 -5.98 -9.77
N MET A 168 14.07 -4.72 -10.22
CA MET A 168 13.82 -4.39 -11.62
C MET A 168 14.77 -5.14 -12.57
N LYS A 169 16.08 -5.11 -12.28
CA LYS A 169 17.08 -5.81 -13.09
C LYS A 169 16.85 -7.32 -13.11
N LYS A 170 16.58 -7.93 -11.95
CA LYS A 170 16.32 -9.37 -11.79
C LYS A 170 15.14 -9.83 -12.65
N HIS A 171 14.11 -9.01 -12.75
CA HIS A 171 12.90 -9.32 -13.51
C HIS A 171 12.97 -8.85 -14.97
N GLY A 172 14.13 -8.37 -15.43
CA GLY A 172 14.32 -7.97 -16.83
C GLY A 172 13.54 -6.72 -17.23
N ALA A 173 13.29 -5.81 -16.29
CA ALA A 173 12.57 -4.57 -16.56
C ALA A 173 13.18 -3.83 -17.76
N SER A 174 12.35 -3.49 -18.73
CA SER A 174 12.80 -2.90 -20.00
C SER A 174 11.79 -1.86 -20.52
N GLY A 175 12.23 -1.03 -21.47
CA GLY A 175 11.40 0.03 -22.04
C GLY A 175 11.50 1.36 -21.31
N ARG A 176 10.72 2.35 -21.78
CA ARG A 176 10.73 3.71 -21.24
C ARG A 176 9.90 3.76 -19.96
N LYS A 177 10.46 4.40 -18.92
CA LYS A 177 9.75 4.66 -17.67
C LYS A 177 8.79 5.84 -17.83
N VAL A 178 7.62 5.73 -17.21
CA VAL A 178 6.61 6.79 -17.19
C VAL A 178 7.05 7.88 -16.21
N VAL A 179 7.23 9.10 -16.70
CA VAL A 179 7.61 10.29 -15.90
C VAL A 179 6.54 11.36 -16.11
N TYR A 180 6.03 11.94 -15.03
CA TYR A 180 5.11 13.07 -15.09
C TYR A 180 5.86 14.41 -15.18
N GLY A 181 5.26 15.43 -15.80
CA GLY A 181 5.86 16.76 -15.90
C GLY A 181 5.87 17.52 -14.56
N PRO A 182 6.69 18.58 -14.41
CA PRO A 182 6.67 19.44 -13.23
C PRO A 182 5.25 19.92 -12.88
N GLY A 183 4.90 19.89 -11.60
CA GLY A 183 3.57 20.28 -11.11
C GLY A 183 2.44 19.29 -11.39
N GLN A 184 2.70 18.16 -12.07
CA GLN A 184 1.68 17.15 -12.38
C GLN A 184 1.57 16.02 -11.34
N ALA A 185 2.37 16.06 -10.27
CA ALA A 185 2.45 15.02 -9.25
C ALA A 185 1.07 14.67 -8.64
N LEU A 186 0.26 15.68 -8.30
CA LEU A 186 -1.07 15.47 -7.72
C LEU A 186 -2.02 14.75 -8.70
N ASN A 187 -1.98 15.13 -9.97
CA ASN A 187 -2.81 14.52 -11.01
C ASN A 187 -2.36 13.09 -11.29
N TYR A 188 -1.06 12.84 -11.32
CA TYR A 188 -0.49 11.49 -11.44
C TYR A 188 -0.95 10.60 -10.27
N LEU A 189 -0.88 11.11 -9.04
CA LEU A 189 -1.32 10.36 -7.86
C LEU A 189 -2.82 10.02 -7.92
N LYS A 190 -3.66 11.01 -8.23
CA LYS A 190 -5.11 10.82 -8.39
C LYS A 190 -5.45 9.78 -9.45
N LYS A 191 -5.00 10.02 -10.68
CA LYS A 191 -5.40 9.25 -11.85
C LYS A 191 -4.69 7.89 -11.89
N THR A 192 -3.36 7.91 -11.83
CA THR A 192 -2.54 6.74 -12.16
C THR A 192 -2.25 5.84 -10.97
N VAL A 193 -2.06 6.42 -9.78
CA VAL A 193 -1.79 5.63 -8.57
C VAL A 193 -3.09 5.12 -7.96
N LEU A 194 -4.15 5.94 -7.92
CA LEU A 194 -5.38 5.56 -7.25
C LEU A 194 -6.48 5.06 -8.19
N ILE A 195 -7.01 5.89 -9.09
CA ILE A 195 -8.17 5.55 -9.94
C ILE A 195 -7.88 4.31 -10.79
N GLU A 196 -6.79 4.33 -11.56
CA GLU A 196 -6.38 3.17 -12.37
C GLU A 196 -6.18 1.90 -11.52
N SER A 197 -5.74 2.03 -10.26
CA SER A 197 -5.57 0.88 -9.37
C SER A 197 -6.90 0.25 -8.97
N TYR A 198 -7.94 1.06 -8.77
CA TYR A 198 -9.29 0.57 -8.47
C TYR A 198 -10.00 0.04 -9.70
N GLU A 199 -9.84 0.68 -10.86
CA GLU A 199 -10.33 0.17 -12.15
C GLU A 199 -9.78 -1.23 -12.43
N LYS A 200 -8.47 -1.45 -12.21
CA LYS A 200 -7.87 -2.80 -12.29
C LYS A 200 -8.49 -3.81 -11.32
N GLN A 201 -9.03 -3.38 -10.17
CA GLN A 201 -9.77 -4.28 -9.27
C GLN A 201 -11.22 -4.50 -9.72
N VAL A 202 -11.83 -3.51 -10.38
CA VAL A 202 -13.14 -3.66 -11.02
C VAL A 202 -13.07 -4.69 -12.14
N ASP A 203 -12.08 -4.58 -13.03
CA ASP A 203 -11.86 -5.52 -14.14
C ASP A 203 -11.67 -6.97 -13.66
N ARG A 204 -11.15 -7.13 -12.43
CA ARG A 204 -10.92 -8.43 -11.79
C ARG A 204 -12.13 -8.95 -11.01
N GLY A 205 -13.23 -8.20 -10.97
CA GLY A 205 -14.44 -8.55 -10.23
C GLY A 205 -14.32 -8.41 -8.71
N TRP A 206 -13.32 -7.70 -8.20
CA TRP A 206 -13.15 -7.44 -6.76
C TRP A 206 -13.98 -6.24 -6.31
N LEU A 207 -14.04 -5.21 -7.16
CA LEU A 207 -14.81 -4.00 -6.92
C LEU A 207 -15.86 -3.80 -8.01
N TYR A 208 -16.81 -2.91 -7.78
CA TYR A 208 -17.64 -2.30 -8.81
C TYR A 208 -17.76 -0.81 -8.52
N TYR A 209 -17.98 -0.01 -9.56
CA TYR A 209 -18.25 1.41 -9.43
C TYR A 209 -19.73 1.64 -9.14
N ASP A 210 -20.03 2.39 -8.08
CA ASP A 210 -21.37 2.79 -7.65
C ASP A 210 -21.57 4.27 -8.00
N ASP A 211 -22.18 4.52 -9.16
CA ASP A 211 -22.38 5.86 -9.74
C ASP A 211 -23.18 6.78 -8.79
N ALA A 212 -24.21 6.24 -8.13
CA ALA A 212 -25.04 7.01 -7.21
C ALA A 212 -24.28 7.52 -5.97
N ALA A 213 -23.19 6.84 -5.59
CA ALA A 213 -22.37 7.19 -4.44
C ALA A 213 -20.99 7.76 -4.82
N ASP A 214 -20.69 7.87 -6.11
CA ASP A 214 -19.36 8.18 -6.67
C ASP A 214 -18.22 7.42 -5.95
N ALA A 215 -18.38 6.10 -5.83
CA ALA A 215 -17.47 5.28 -5.02
C ALA A 215 -17.29 3.87 -5.57
N TYR A 216 -16.10 3.32 -5.37
CA TYR A 216 -15.84 1.90 -5.55
C TYR A 216 -16.27 1.11 -4.32
N ARG A 217 -16.98 0.01 -4.56
CA ARG A 217 -17.49 -0.88 -3.51
C ARG A 217 -17.07 -2.31 -3.77
N PRO A 218 -16.79 -3.11 -2.72
CA PRO A 218 -16.50 -4.52 -2.91
C PRO A 218 -17.66 -5.24 -3.61
N THR A 219 -17.39 -6.15 -4.54
CA THR A 219 -18.38 -7.15 -4.96
C THR A 219 -18.63 -8.13 -3.81
N LEU A 220 -19.61 -9.03 -3.95
CA LEU A 220 -19.79 -10.09 -2.93
C LEU A 220 -18.51 -10.92 -2.82
N GLN A 221 -17.97 -11.40 -3.94
CA GLN A 221 -16.71 -12.15 -3.99
C GLN A 221 -15.55 -11.33 -3.43
N GLY A 222 -15.40 -10.07 -3.84
CA GLY A 222 -14.34 -9.17 -3.37
C GLY A 222 -14.40 -8.97 -1.87
N ALA A 223 -15.59 -8.76 -1.30
CA ALA A 223 -15.75 -8.61 0.14
C ALA A 223 -15.28 -9.84 0.92
N TYR A 224 -15.62 -11.05 0.46
CA TYR A 224 -15.17 -12.29 1.07
C TYR A 224 -13.65 -12.46 0.97
N LEU A 225 -13.07 -12.27 -0.23
CA LEU A 225 -11.63 -12.42 -0.43
C LEU A 225 -10.82 -11.39 0.36
N MET A 226 -11.21 -10.12 0.31
CA MET A 226 -10.58 -9.05 1.09
C MET A 226 -10.61 -9.37 2.59
N THR A 227 -11.78 -9.71 3.11
CA THR A 227 -12.01 -9.97 4.53
C THR A 227 -11.21 -11.18 5.00
N TRP A 228 -11.38 -12.34 4.35
CA TRP A 228 -10.68 -13.56 4.73
C TRP A 228 -9.17 -13.41 4.61
N SER A 229 -8.67 -12.67 3.61
CA SER A 229 -7.23 -12.44 3.45
C SER A 229 -6.60 -11.67 4.61
N LEU A 230 -7.40 -10.94 5.39
CA LEU A 230 -6.98 -10.14 6.55
C LEU A 230 -7.44 -10.72 7.90
N MET A 231 -8.23 -11.79 7.91
CA MET A 231 -8.58 -12.54 9.11
C MET A 231 -7.56 -13.64 9.39
N GLN A 232 -7.49 -14.11 10.63
CA GLN A 232 -6.80 -15.37 10.90
C GLN A 232 -7.51 -16.53 10.18
N PRO A 233 -6.89 -17.72 10.06
CA PRO A 233 -5.44 -17.92 10.10
C PRO A 233 -4.74 -17.39 8.83
N PHE A 234 -5.50 -16.98 7.81
CA PHE A 234 -4.97 -16.59 6.50
C PHE A 234 -4.00 -15.40 6.57
N LYS A 235 -4.27 -14.42 7.43
CA LYS A 235 -3.37 -13.28 7.69
C LYS A 235 -2.00 -13.76 8.17
N ALA A 236 -1.95 -14.67 9.14
CA ALA A 236 -0.69 -15.23 9.63
C ALA A 236 0.05 -16.01 8.54
N ILE A 237 -0.65 -16.85 7.79
CA ILE A 237 -0.08 -17.62 6.67
C ILE A 237 0.52 -16.67 5.62
N ARG A 238 -0.24 -15.63 5.21
CA ARG A 238 0.22 -14.62 4.24
C ARG A 238 1.41 -13.83 4.78
N ALA A 239 1.43 -13.49 6.07
CA ALA A 239 2.54 -12.80 6.71
C ALA A 239 3.82 -13.65 6.70
N VAL A 240 3.72 -14.94 7.05
CA VAL A 240 4.86 -15.88 6.97
C VAL A 240 5.35 -16.02 5.53
N ALA A 241 4.44 -16.17 4.57
CA ALA A 241 4.81 -16.25 3.15
C ALA A 241 5.49 -14.97 2.64
N MET A 242 5.00 -13.79 3.05
CA MET A 242 5.65 -12.51 2.74
C MET A 242 7.06 -12.43 3.36
N ARG A 243 7.23 -12.84 4.62
CA ARG A 243 8.57 -12.86 5.27
C ARG A 243 9.52 -13.79 4.52
N ARG A 244 9.09 -15.00 4.16
CA ARG A 244 9.92 -15.94 3.39
C ARG A 244 10.36 -15.37 2.04
N ARG A 245 9.44 -14.72 1.31
CA ARG A 245 9.77 -14.04 0.04
C ARG A 245 10.74 -12.88 0.24
N ALA A 246 10.53 -12.06 1.29
CA ALA A 246 11.42 -10.97 1.65
C ALA A 246 12.84 -11.48 1.93
N TRP A 247 12.96 -12.53 2.74
CA TRP A 247 14.26 -13.13 3.08
C TRP A 247 14.98 -13.67 1.86
N LYS A 248 14.29 -14.42 0.99
CA LYS A 248 14.87 -14.91 -0.26
C LYS A 248 15.39 -13.77 -1.15
N THR A 249 14.59 -12.71 -1.30
CA THR A 249 14.98 -11.57 -2.14
C THR A 249 16.18 -10.82 -1.55
N LEU A 250 16.25 -10.70 -0.22
CA LEU A 250 17.37 -10.06 0.47
C LEU A 250 18.66 -10.90 0.42
N ASP A 251 18.55 -12.23 0.50
CA ASP A 251 19.68 -13.15 0.34
C ASP A 251 20.26 -13.04 -1.08
N GLU A 252 19.41 -13.10 -2.10
CA GLU A 252 19.83 -12.89 -3.50
C GLU A 252 20.44 -11.49 -3.73
N PHE A 253 19.88 -10.44 -3.10
CA PHE A 253 20.43 -9.09 -3.15
C PHE A 253 21.82 -9.01 -2.49
N GLY A 254 22.03 -9.70 -1.36
CA GLY A 254 23.34 -9.78 -0.71
C GLY A 254 24.37 -10.55 -1.54
N GLN A 255 23.96 -11.63 -2.19
CA GLN A 255 24.82 -12.45 -3.07
C GLN A 255 25.24 -11.72 -4.35
N ALA A 256 24.38 -10.86 -4.89
CA ALA A 256 24.69 -10.03 -6.06
C ALA A 256 25.77 -8.96 -5.77
N GLY A 257 26.18 -8.81 -4.50
CA GLY A 257 26.94 -7.68 -3.99
C GLY A 257 26.05 -6.44 -3.90
N GLU A 258 26.22 -5.63 -2.85
CA GLU A 258 25.56 -4.31 -2.77
C GLU A 258 26.13 -3.30 -3.80
N THR A 259 26.67 -3.79 -4.92
CA THR A 259 27.36 -3.08 -5.99
C THR A 259 26.36 -2.58 -7.04
N ILE A 260 25.30 -1.91 -6.59
CA ILE A 260 24.47 -1.02 -7.43
C ILE A 260 24.55 0.39 -6.86
#